data_AF-A0A4Q8UTW0-F1
#
_entry.id   AF-A0A4Q8UTW0-F1
#
_cell.length_a   1.000
_cell.length_b   1.000
_cell.length_c   1.000
_cell.angle_alpha   90.00
_cell.angle_beta   90.00
_cell.angle_gamma   90.00
#
_symmetry.space_group_name_H-M   'P 1'
#
loop_
_entity.id
_entity.type
_entity.pdbx_description
1 polymer ?
#
loop_
_entity_poly.entity_id
_entity_poly.type
_entity_poly.pdbx_seq_one_letter_code
_entity_poly.pdbx_strand_id
1 'polypeptide(L)'
;MGLLYDAGMWLGISEDWWMQIWSGVIGAGVSAGVSVVVALLVVTRTNAHQSTLAETARKLQRERDDEALEIQRAGMQERLDEQRQEADRLRMMDIRADVISAAAHMVEVASVDLQAVEAAAPHLGKALTRWRVETEDAALVEELSYWPAHIRLLAMEHVIARHESEPAARVATFDNLNDAVSLLTVVALHLRRDDFVPANSVTGILRRGRLDIETSRSGRGGTVVGQ
;
A
#
# COMPACT_ATOMS: atom_id res chain seq x y z
N MET A 1 66.69 87.37 63.88
CA MET A 1 66.93 86.44 62.76
C MET A 1 66.66 85.04 63.25
N GLY A 2 65.80 84.29 62.56
CA GLY A 2 65.36 82.95 62.96
C GLY A 2 63.84 82.75 62.95
N LEU A 3 63.13 83.43 62.04
CA LEU A 3 61.78 83.08 61.59
C LEU A 3 61.97 82.38 60.23
N LEU A 4 61.13 81.38 59.93
CA LEU A 4 61.06 80.54 58.70
C LEU A 4 61.59 79.10 58.85
N TYR A 5 61.02 78.32 59.77
CA TYR A 5 61.01 76.85 59.70
C TYR A 5 59.61 76.27 59.99
N ASP A 6 58.56 77.00 59.58
CA ASP A 6 57.16 76.65 59.89
C ASP A 6 56.26 76.80 58.66
N ALA A 7 56.59 76.09 57.57
CA ALA A 7 55.78 76.06 56.35
C ALA A 7 55.75 74.71 55.62
N GLY A 8 56.23 73.63 56.25
CA GLY A 8 56.26 72.28 55.67
C GLY A 8 55.26 71.29 56.28
N MET A 9 54.48 71.69 57.29
CA MET A 9 53.57 70.82 58.05
C MET A 9 52.09 70.91 57.64
N TRP A 10 51.79 71.46 56.45
CA TRP A 10 50.40 71.79 56.08
C TRP A 10 49.66 70.75 55.23
N LEU A 11 50.32 69.67 54.86
CA LEU A 11 49.67 68.41 54.50
C LEU A 11 50.44 67.36 55.28
N GLY A 12 49.96 66.97 56.47
CA GLY A 12 50.58 66.00 57.38
C GLY A 12 50.68 64.60 56.76
N ILE A 13 51.47 64.50 55.72
CA ILE A 13 51.72 63.36 54.87
C ILE A 13 53.24 63.22 54.92
N SER A 14 53.73 62.30 55.75
CA SER A 14 55.14 61.96 55.75
C SER A 14 55.55 61.43 54.38
N GLU A 15 56.80 61.63 53.99
CA GLU A 15 57.37 61.10 52.75
C GLU A 15 57.15 59.57 52.63
N ASP A 16 57.18 58.87 53.77
CA ASP A 16 56.84 57.45 53.90
C ASP A 16 55.35 57.14 53.63
N TRP A 17 54.43 58.03 54.00
CA TRP A 17 52.99 57.88 53.73
C TRP A 17 52.66 58.11 52.26
N TRP A 18 53.34 59.09 51.63
CA TRP A 18 53.21 59.31 50.19
C TRP A 18 53.68 58.10 49.39
N MET A 19 54.82 57.50 49.76
CA MET A 19 55.32 56.25 49.17
C MET A 19 54.37 55.06 49.43
N GLN A 20 53.73 54.99 50.60
CA GLN A 20 52.71 53.97 50.88
C GLN A 20 51.47 54.13 50.00
N ILE A 21 50.97 55.35 49.78
CA ILE A 21 49.83 55.58 48.87
C ILE A 21 50.17 55.15 47.45
N TRP A 22 51.33 55.53 46.93
CA TRP A 22 51.73 55.11 45.58
C TRP A 22 51.92 53.60 45.47
N SER A 23 52.44 52.93 46.51
CA SER A 23 52.53 51.46 46.55
C SER A 23 51.14 50.80 46.57
N GLY A 24 50.17 51.40 47.27
CA GLY A 24 48.78 50.93 47.31
C GLY A 24 48.05 51.13 45.98
N VAL A 25 48.24 52.29 45.33
CA VAL A 25 47.67 52.58 44.00
C VAL A 25 48.28 51.68 42.93
N ILE A 26 49.60 51.46 42.95
CA ILE A 26 50.29 50.53 42.05
C ILE A 26 49.81 49.10 42.29
N GLY A 27 49.72 48.66 43.55
CA GLY A 27 49.20 47.34 43.92
C GLY A 27 47.75 47.12 43.47
N ALA A 28 46.89 48.12 43.69
CA ALA A 28 45.50 48.09 43.23
C ALA A 28 45.42 48.05 41.69
N GLY A 29 46.22 48.86 40.99
CA GLY A 29 46.31 48.87 39.53
C GLY A 29 46.76 47.52 38.94
N VAL A 30 47.78 46.90 39.55
CA VAL A 30 48.26 45.58 39.13
C VAL A 30 47.19 44.50 39.38
N SER A 31 46.53 44.51 40.54
CA SER A 31 45.48 43.54 40.85
C SER A 31 44.24 43.66 39.94
N ALA A 32 43.87 44.89 39.56
CA ALA A 32 42.80 45.16 38.59
C ALA A 32 43.19 44.66 37.19
N GLY A 33 44.43 44.91 36.74
CA GLY A 33 44.93 44.42 35.46
C GLY A 33 44.92 42.90 35.36
N VAL A 34 45.40 42.20 36.40
CA VAL A 34 45.38 40.73 36.47
C VAL A 34 43.95 40.19 36.43
N SER A 35 43.01 40.82 37.15
CA SER A 35 41.61 40.39 37.18
C SER A 35 40.93 40.51 35.81
N VAL A 36 41.20 41.59 35.07
CA VAL A 36 40.69 41.78 33.69
C VAL A 36 41.24 40.71 32.75
N VAL A 37 42.54 40.40 32.84
CA VAL A 37 43.18 39.37 32.00
C VAL A 37 42.59 37.99 32.29
N VAL A 38 42.40 37.62 33.57
CA VAL A 38 41.78 36.35 33.95
C VAL A 38 40.33 36.27 33.46
N ALA A 39 39.55 37.35 33.60
CA ALA A 39 38.18 37.41 33.11
C ALA A 39 38.09 37.20 31.58
N LEU A 40 38.95 37.87 30.80
CA LEU A 40 39.02 37.69 29.35
C LEU A 40 39.42 36.25 28.97
N LEU A 41 40.36 35.66 29.70
CA LEU A 41 40.83 34.29 29.46
C LEU A 41 39.74 33.24 29.76
N VAL A 42 38.96 33.43 30.84
CA VAL A 42 37.80 32.59 31.14
C VAL A 42 36.73 32.74 30.05
N VAL A 43 36.36 33.97 29.67
CA VAL A 43 35.33 34.20 28.64
C VAL A 43 35.74 33.61 27.29
N THR A 44 36.98 33.80 26.86
CA THR A 44 37.47 33.24 25.58
C THR A 44 37.50 31.71 25.60
N ARG A 45 37.93 31.09 26.71
CA ARG A 45 37.92 29.62 26.85
C ARG A 45 36.50 29.07 26.92
N THR A 46 35.59 29.72 27.64
CA THR A 46 34.18 29.33 27.75
C THR A 46 33.46 29.48 26.41
N ASN A 47 33.69 30.57 25.67
CA ASN A 47 33.11 30.76 24.35
C ASN A 47 33.61 29.71 23.34
N ALA A 48 34.91 29.40 23.36
CA ALA A 48 35.48 28.35 22.51
C ALA A 48 34.93 26.95 22.85
N HIS A 49 34.65 26.68 24.12
CA HIS A 49 34.04 25.42 24.55
C HIS A 49 32.54 25.34 24.19
N GLN A 50 31.81 26.46 24.30
CA GLN A 50 30.42 26.53 23.89
C GLN A 50 30.25 26.38 22.37
N SER A 51 31.17 26.92 21.57
CA SER A 51 31.10 26.77 20.11
C SER A 51 31.34 25.33 19.66
N THR A 52 32.30 24.62 20.27
CA THR A 52 32.52 23.20 19.95
C THR A 52 31.36 22.32 20.38
N LEU A 53 30.78 22.55 21.57
CA LEU A 53 29.58 21.85 22.01
C LEU A 53 28.37 22.13 21.12
N ALA A 54 28.19 23.38 20.67
CA ALA A 54 27.11 23.75 19.76
C ALA A 54 27.27 23.09 18.38
N GLU A 55 28.51 22.98 17.87
CA GLU A 55 28.78 22.27 16.62
C GLU A 55 28.51 20.77 16.75
N THR A 56 28.95 20.13 17.83
CA THR A 56 28.67 18.71 18.09
C THR A 56 27.17 18.46 18.27
N ALA A 57 26.48 19.32 19.01
CA ALA A 57 25.03 19.23 19.19
C ALA A 57 24.27 19.36 17.86
N ARG A 58 24.69 20.30 16.99
CA ARG A 58 24.12 20.45 15.65
C ARG A 58 24.37 19.25 14.76
N LYS A 59 25.55 18.62 14.83
CA LYS A 59 25.85 17.39 14.09
C LYS A 59 24.96 16.23 14.54
N LEU A 60 24.89 15.99 15.85
CA LEU A 60 24.05 14.94 16.42
C LEU A 60 22.56 15.17 16.11
N GLN A 61 22.12 16.42 16.12
CA GLN A 61 20.74 16.76 15.77
C GLN A 61 20.45 16.47 14.29
N ARG A 62 21.37 16.81 13.38
CA ARG A 62 21.23 16.46 11.95
C ARG A 62 21.19 14.96 11.72
N GLU A 63 22.06 14.20 12.38
CA GLU A 63 22.06 12.73 12.28
C GLU A 63 20.72 12.14 12.72
N ARG A 64 20.15 12.64 13.84
CA ARG A 64 18.82 12.21 14.30
C ARG A 64 17.70 12.62 13.36
N ASP A 65 17.77 13.81 12.79
CA ASP A 65 16.77 14.28 11.83
C ASP A 65 16.82 13.44 10.54
N ASP A 66 18.02 13.08 10.07
CA ASP A 66 18.22 12.20 8.91
C ASP A 66 17.70 10.78 9.19
N GLU A 67 18.03 10.20 10.36
CA GLU A 67 17.50 8.90 10.80
C GLU A 67 15.96 8.92 10.90
N ALA A 68 15.38 9.98 11.46
CA ALA A 68 13.93 10.12 11.57
C ALA A 68 13.25 10.22 10.20
N LEU A 69 13.86 10.93 9.25
CA LEU A 69 13.37 11.03 7.88
C LEU A 69 13.46 9.68 7.15
N GLU A 70 14.52 8.91 7.37
CA GLU A 70 14.67 7.59 6.78
C GLU A 70 13.60 6.62 7.29
N ILE A 71 13.38 6.59 8.61
CA ILE A 71 12.31 5.79 9.23
C ILE A 71 10.93 6.22 8.71
N GLN A 72 10.69 7.53 8.57
CA GLN A 72 9.44 8.04 8.03
C GLN A 72 9.23 7.64 6.57
N ARG A 73 10.29 7.67 5.75
CA ARG A 73 10.24 7.24 4.34
C ARG A 73 9.98 5.74 4.22
N ALA A 74 10.70 4.92 5.00
CA ALA A 74 10.50 3.47 5.01
C ALA A 74 9.05 3.12 5.41
N GLY A 75 8.54 3.71 6.50
CA GLY A 75 7.17 3.48 6.95
C GLY A 75 6.10 4.03 5.98
N MET A 76 6.40 5.10 5.23
CA MET A 76 5.49 5.60 4.19
C MET A 76 5.48 4.67 2.98
N GLN A 77 6.63 4.13 2.59
CA GLN A 77 6.73 3.20 1.46
C GLN A 77 6.00 1.89 1.75
N GLU A 78 6.16 1.32 2.94
CA GLU A 78 5.42 0.14 3.39
C GLU A 78 3.89 0.36 3.29
N ARG A 79 3.39 1.49 3.80
CA ARG A 79 1.97 1.83 3.70
C ARG A 79 1.48 2.00 2.26
N LEU A 80 2.30 2.57 1.37
CA LEU A 80 1.94 2.69 -0.04
C LEU A 80 1.86 1.32 -0.71
N ASP A 81 2.76 0.41 -0.36
CA ASP A 81 2.75 -0.94 -0.90
C ASP A 81 1.56 -1.75 -0.35
N GLU A 82 1.23 -1.61 0.94
CA GLU A 82 -0.01 -2.17 1.52
C GLU A 82 -1.27 -1.63 0.83
N GLN A 83 -1.34 -0.30 0.63
CA GLN A 83 -2.47 0.34 -0.04
C GLN A 83 -2.62 -0.13 -1.49
N ARG A 84 -1.50 -0.30 -2.21
CA ARG A 84 -1.51 -0.85 -3.57
C ARG A 84 -2.02 -2.28 -3.59
N GLN A 85 -1.52 -3.13 -2.70
CA GLN A 85 -1.96 -4.52 -2.60
C GLN A 85 -3.46 -4.62 -2.28
N GLU A 86 -3.96 -3.79 -1.36
CA GLU A 86 -5.39 -3.78 -1.03
C GLU A 86 -6.23 -3.22 -2.19
N ALA A 87 -5.77 -2.17 -2.87
CA ALA A 87 -6.46 -1.64 -4.05
C ALA A 87 -6.55 -2.68 -5.18
N ASP A 88 -5.46 -3.41 -5.45
CA ASP A 88 -5.41 -4.48 -6.43
C ASP A 88 -6.36 -5.63 -6.04
N ARG A 89 -6.40 -5.98 -4.75
CA ARG A 89 -7.33 -6.97 -4.22
C ARG A 89 -8.79 -6.55 -4.42
N LEU A 90 -9.15 -5.32 -4.05
CA LEU A 90 -10.51 -4.81 -4.20
C LEU A 90 -10.91 -4.74 -5.69
N ARG A 91 -9.99 -4.32 -6.56
CA ARG A 91 -10.19 -4.31 -8.02
C ARG A 91 -10.49 -5.72 -8.53
N MET A 92 -9.74 -6.73 -8.09
CA MET A 92 -9.97 -8.13 -8.49
C MET A 92 -11.31 -8.66 -7.96
N MET A 93 -11.72 -8.28 -6.74
CA MET A 93 -13.04 -8.64 -6.20
C MET A 93 -14.19 -8.02 -7.02
N ASP A 94 -14.07 -6.75 -7.41
CA ASP A 94 -15.04 -6.05 -8.28
C ASP A 94 -15.22 -6.77 -9.62
N ILE A 95 -14.11 -7.10 -10.27
CA ILE A 95 -14.10 -7.82 -11.55
C ILE A 95 -14.79 -9.18 -11.44
N ARG A 96 -14.57 -9.92 -10.36
CA ARG A 96 -15.20 -11.22 -10.12
C ARG A 96 -16.69 -11.09 -9.84
N ALA A 97 -17.08 -10.07 -9.09
CA ALA A 97 -18.49 -9.77 -8.84
C ALA A 97 -19.23 -9.46 -10.16
N ASP A 98 -18.62 -8.71 -11.07
CA ASP A 98 -19.16 -8.46 -12.41
C ASP A 98 -19.40 -9.76 -13.19
N VAL A 99 -18.43 -10.69 -13.15
CA VAL A 99 -18.53 -11.99 -13.84
C VAL A 99 -19.66 -12.84 -13.26
N ILE A 100 -19.75 -12.94 -11.93
CA ILE A 100 -20.80 -13.69 -11.24
C ILE A 100 -22.17 -13.09 -11.57
N SER A 101 -22.30 -11.76 -11.49
CA SER A 101 -23.55 -11.07 -11.79
C SER A 101 -23.97 -11.28 -13.25
N ALA A 102 -23.04 -11.17 -14.20
CA ALA A 102 -23.34 -11.37 -15.62
C ALA A 102 -23.70 -12.84 -15.93
N ALA A 103 -23.04 -13.79 -15.29
CA ALA A 103 -23.33 -15.22 -15.46
C ALA A 103 -24.69 -15.60 -14.86
N ALA A 104 -25.02 -15.10 -13.68
CA ALA A 104 -26.35 -15.29 -13.07
C ALA A 104 -27.46 -14.69 -13.95
N HIS A 105 -27.22 -13.50 -14.50
CA HIS A 105 -28.17 -12.87 -15.42
C HIS A 105 -28.42 -13.70 -16.67
N MET A 106 -27.43 -14.45 -17.18
CA MET A 106 -27.64 -15.39 -18.30
C MET A 106 -28.67 -16.48 -17.98
N VAL A 107 -28.68 -17.00 -16.76
CA VAL A 107 -29.68 -17.98 -16.30
C VAL A 107 -31.06 -17.36 -16.25
N GLU A 108 -31.15 -16.14 -15.72
CA GLU A 108 -32.40 -15.37 -15.62
C GLU A 108 -33.00 -15.12 -17.01
N VAL A 109 -32.22 -14.58 -17.96
CA VAL A 109 -32.75 -14.26 -19.31
C VAL A 109 -33.04 -15.50 -20.15
N ALA A 110 -32.38 -16.64 -19.88
CA ALA A 110 -32.74 -17.91 -20.53
C ALA A 110 -34.17 -18.35 -20.17
N SER A 111 -34.70 -17.88 -19.04
CA SER A 111 -36.11 -18.08 -18.67
C SER A 111 -37.07 -17.09 -19.34
N VAL A 112 -36.59 -16.16 -20.17
CA VAL A 112 -37.41 -15.15 -20.85
C VAL A 112 -37.61 -15.52 -22.32
N ASP A 113 -36.61 -15.29 -23.19
CA ASP A 113 -36.65 -15.61 -24.62
C ASP A 113 -35.23 -15.55 -25.23
N LEU A 114 -35.14 -15.87 -26.53
CA LEU A 114 -33.87 -15.91 -27.25
C LEU A 114 -33.24 -14.51 -27.41
N GLN A 115 -34.06 -13.48 -27.61
CA GLN A 115 -33.58 -12.12 -27.84
C GLN A 115 -32.95 -11.55 -26.57
N ALA A 116 -33.51 -11.86 -25.40
CA ALA A 116 -32.95 -11.51 -24.10
C ALA A 116 -31.58 -12.16 -23.86
N VAL A 117 -31.42 -13.43 -24.23
CA VAL A 117 -30.12 -14.15 -24.18
C VAL A 117 -29.08 -13.46 -25.07
N GLU A 118 -29.44 -13.09 -26.30
CA GLU A 118 -28.52 -12.40 -27.22
C GLU A 118 -28.14 -11.00 -26.74
N ALA A 119 -29.06 -10.29 -26.10
CA ALA A 119 -28.79 -8.99 -25.50
C ALA A 119 -27.88 -9.09 -24.25
N ALA A 120 -28.01 -10.15 -23.46
CA ALA A 120 -27.21 -10.37 -22.26
C ALA A 120 -25.78 -10.86 -22.54
N ALA A 121 -25.58 -11.65 -23.59
CA ALA A 121 -24.30 -12.30 -23.89
C ALA A 121 -23.09 -11.33 -23.97
N PRO A 122 -23.18 -10.12 -24.57
CA PRO A 122 -22.11 -9.14 -24.56
C PRO A 122 -21.66 -8.70 -23.17
N HIS A 123 -22.56 -8.66 -22.18
CA HIS A 123 -22.24 -8.28 -20.80
C HIS A 123 -21.35 -9.33 -20.13
N LEU A 124 -21.68 -10.61 -20.29
CA LEU A 124 -20.83 -11.71 -19.82
C LEU A 124 -19.47 -11.71 -20.53
N GLY A 125 -19.46 -11.51 -21.84
CA GLY A 125 -18.21 -11.41 -22.61
C GLY A 125 -17.31 -10.27 -22.16
N LYS A 126 -17.88 -9.10 -21.86
CA LYS A 126 -17.16 -7.94 -21.32
C LYS A 126 -16.57 -8.23 -19.95
N ALA A 127 -17.36 -8.77 -19.03
CA ALA A 127 -16.91 -9.10 -17.67
C ALA A 127 -15.75 -10.11 -17.68
N LEU A 128 -15.88 -11.18 -18.47
CA LEU A 128 -14.83 -12.19 -18.62
C LEU A 128 -13.58 -11.64 -19.31
N THR A 129 -13.73 -10.74 -20.29
CA THR A 129 -12.59 -10.06 -20.92
C THR A 129 -11.84 -9.17 -19.92
N ARG A 130 -12.56 -8.41 -19.08
CA ARG A 130 -11.95 -7.60 -18.02
C ARG A 130 -11.15 -8.49 -17.07
N TRP A 131 -11.70 -9.65 -16.67
CA TRP A 131 -10.98 -10.60 -15.84
C TRP A 131 -9.72 -11.17 -16.50
N ARG A 132 -9.79 -11.51 -17.79
CA ARG A 132 -8.63 -12.00 -18.55
C ARG A 132 -7.48 -11.00 -18.62
N VAL A 133 -7.77 -9.71 -18.70
CA VAL A 133 -6.74 -8.66 -18.77
C VAL A 133 -6.02 -8.47 -17.42
N GLU A 134 -6.72 -8.77 -16.32
CA GLU A 134 -6.28 -8.44 -14.95
C GLU A 134 -5.68 -9.65 -14.24
N THR A 135 -5.83 -10.86 -14.79
CA THR A 135 -5.23 -12.08 -14.26
C THR A 135 -3.86 -12.34 -14.86
N GLU A 136 -2.91 -12.78 -14.05
CA GLU A 136 -1.56 -13.18 -14.48
C GLU A 136 -1.50 -14.65 -14.94
N ASP A 137 -2.58 -15.43 -14.70
CA ASP A 137 -2.65 -16.86 -15.00
C ASP A 137 -3.03 -17.14 -16.46
N ALA A 138 -2.06 -17.53 -17.27
CA ALA A 138 -2.25 -17.85 -18.69
C ALA A 138 -3.21 -19.01 -18.96
N ALA A 139 -3.24 -20.04 -18.10
CA ALA A 139 -4.13 -21.19 -18.26
C ALA A 139 -5.58 -20.79 -18.01
N LEU A 140 -5.79 -19.96 -16.99
CA LEU A 140 -7.10 -19.36 -16.73
C LEU A 140 -7.55 -18.46 -17.89
N VAL A 141 -6.65 -17.64 -18.45
CA VAL A 141 -6.98 -16.77 -19.60
C VAL A 141 -7.48 -17.58 -20.79
N GLU A 142 -6.85 -18.71 -21.09
CA GLU A 142 -7.28 -19.62 -22.15
C GLU A 142 -8.69 -20.15 -21.85
N GLU A 143 -8.93 -20.74 -20.67
CA GLU A 143 -10.24 -21.28 -20.32
C GLU A 143 -11.34 -20.20 -20.35
N LEU A 144 -11.11 -19.03 -19.74
CA LEU A 144 -12.07 -17.91 -19.71
C LEU A 144 -12.46 -17.42 -21.11
N SER A 145 -11.65 -17.69 -22.14
CA SER A 145 -11.97 -17.32 -23.52
C SER A 145 -13.12 -18.14 -24.11
N TYR A 146 -13.32 -19.38 -23.63
CA TYR A 146 -14.36 -20.29 -24.14
C TYR A 146 -15.72 -20.12 -23.44
N TRP A 147 -15.70 -19.73 -22.16
CA TRP A 147 -16.89 -19.64 -21.30
C TRP A 147 -18.04 -18.77 -21.82
N PRO A 148 -17.82 -17.58 -22.42
CA PRO A 148 -18.92 -16.75 -22.91
C PRO A 148 -19.75 -17.47 -23.99
N ALA A 149 -19.07 -18.12 -24.95
CA ALA A 149 -19.73 -18.85 -26.02
C ALA A 149 -20.45 -20.09 -25.49
N HIS A 150 -19.82 -20.83 -24.56
CA HIS A 150 -20.40 -22.02 -23.96
C HIS A 150 -21.69 -21.72 -23.17
N ILE A 151 -21.66 -20.74 -22.25
CA ILE A 151 -22.84 -20.34 -21.47
C ILE A 151 -23.95 -19.81 -22.39
N ARG A 152 -23.61 -19.02 -23.41
CA ARG A 152 -24.59 -18.56 -24.40
C ARG A 152 -25.27 -19.73 -25.11
N LEU A 153 -24.53 -20.73 -25.58
CA LEU A 153 -25.11 -21.88 -26.27
C LEU A 153 -26.06 -22.66 -25.36
N LEU A 154 -25.68 -22.92 -24.10
CA LEU A 154 -26.54 -23.59 -23.13
C LEU A 154 -27.83 -22.79 -22.84
N ALA A 155 -27.72 -21.47 -22.72
CA ALA A 155 -28.88 -20.59 -22.54
C ALA A 155 -29.83 -20.63 -23.74
N MET A 156 -29.29 -20.57 -24.97
CA MET A 156 -30.09 -20.69 -26.21
C MET A 156 -30.79 -22.06 -26.29
N GLU A 157 -30.07 -23.14 -25.98
CA GLU A 157 -30.63 -24.50 -25.96
C GLU A 157 -31.77 -24.67 -24.96
N HIS A 158 -31.62 -24.07 -23.77
CA HIS A 158 -32.70 -24.07 -22.78
C HIS A 158 -33.95 -23.36 -23.30
N VAL A 159 -33.79 -22.19 -23.94
CA VAL A 159 -34.91 -21.47 -24.56
C VAL A 159 -35.58 -22.34 -25.63
N ILE A 160 -34.82 -22.99 -26.50
CA ILE A 160 -35.35 -23.85 -27.57
C ILE A 160 -36.13 -25.04 -26.98
N ALA A 161 -35.52 -25.79 -26.06
CA ALA A 161 -36.13 -26.96 -25.42
C ALA A 161 -37.44 -26.61 -24.67
N ARG A 162 -37.54 -25.37 -24.16
CA ARG A 162 -38.77 -24.87 -23.53
C ARG A 162 -39.93 -24.72 -24.52
N HIS A 163 -39.65 -24.34 -25.77
CA HIS A 163 -40.66 -24.18 -26.83
C HIS A 163 -41.08 -25.53 -27.43
N GLU A 164 -40.17 -26.49 -27.52
CA GLU A 164 -40.41 -27.82 -28.11
C GLU A 164 -41.28 -28.74 -27.23
N SER A 165 -41.74 -28.28 -26.08
CA SER A 165 -42.67 -28.99 -25.18
C SER A 165 -42.16 -30.33 -24.61
N GLU A 166 -40.87 -30.63 -24.74
CA GLU A 166 -40.25 -31.79 -24.10
C GLU A 166 -39.79 -31.46 -22.66
N PRO A 167 -40.46 -31.97 -21.62
CA PRO A 167 -40.13 -31.60 -20.24
C PRO A 167 -38.72 -32.07 -19.83
N ALA A 168 -38.31 -33.26 -20.28
CA ALA A 168 -37.01 -33.84 -19.95
C ALA A 168 -35.84 -33.05 -20.56
N ALA A 169 -35.97 -32.61 -21.82
CA ALA A 169 -34.95 -31.80 -22.49
C ALA A 169 -34.78 -30.44 -21.81
N ARG A 170 -35.89 -29.82 -21.39
CA ARG A 170 -35.90 -28.53 -20.69
C ARG A 170 -35.21 -28.58 -19.33
N VAL A 171 -35.51 -29.60 -18.52
CA VAL A 171 -34.87 -29.77 -17.20
C VAL A 171 -33.36 -29.96 -17.38
N ALA A 172 -32.96 -30.84 -18.29
CA ALA A 172 -31.53 -31.10 -18.45
C ALA A 172 -30.72 -29.94 -19.05
N THR A 173 -31.30 -29.17 -19.98
CA THR A 173 -30.64 -27.96 -20.51
C THR A 173 -30.53 -26.87 -19.44
N PHE A 174 -31.52 -26.76 -18.56
CA PHE A 174 -31.45 -25.88 -17.40
C PHE A 174 -30.36 -26.31 -16.41
N ASP A 175 -30.32 -27.59 -16.06
CA ASP A 175 -29.32 -28.14 -15.14
C ASP A 175 -27.90 -27.91 -15.68
N ASN A 176 -27.66 -28.20 -16.96
CA ASN A 176 -26.36 -27.95 -17.61
C ASN A 176 -25.96 -26.47 -17.56
N LEU A 177 -26.90 -25.55 -17.83
CA LEU A 177 -26.65 -24.11 -17.75
C LEU A 177 -26.32 -23.67 -16.32
N ASN A 178 -27.09 -24.16 -15.35
CA ASN A 178 -26.90 -23.85 -13.94
C ASN A 178 -25.56 -24.40 -13.42
N ASP A 179 -25.17 -25.61 -13.83
CA ASP A 179 -23.88 -26.22 -13.51
C ASP A 179 -22.72 -25.41 -14.09
N ALA A 180 -22.83 -24.98 -15.35
CA ALA A 180 -21.84 -24.13 -16.00
C ALA A 180 -21.65 -22.79 -15.25
N VAL A 181 -22.75 -22.11 -14.89
CA VAL A 181 -22.69 -20.84 -14.14
C VAL A 181 -22.18 -21.04 -12.71
N SER A 182 -22.57 -22.14 -12.07
CA SER A 182 -22.08 -22.51 -10.73
C SER A 182 -20.59 -22.78 -10.73
N LEU A 183 -20.08 -23.49 -11.74
CA LEU A 183 -18.65 -23.76 -11.90
C LEU A 183 -17.85 -22.48 -12.07
N LEU A 184 -18.32 -21.57 -12.94
CA LEU A 184 -17.69 -20.27 -13.14
C LEU A 184 -17.70 -19.43 -11.86
N THR A 185 -18.80 -19.46 -11.10
CA THR A 185 -18.92 -18.78 -9.81
C THR A 185 -17.96 -19.34 -8.77
N VAL A 186 -17.86 -20.67 -8.67
CA VAL A 186 -16.91 -21.34 -7.77
C VAL A 186 -15.50 -20.90 -8.11
N VAL A 187 -15.12 -20.88 -9.40
CA VAL A 187 -13.79 -20.43 -9.82
C VAL A 187 -13.55 -18.96 -9.49
N ALA A 188 -14.52 -18.08 -9.72
CA ALA A 188 -14.42 -16.67 -9.36
C ALA A 188 -14.20 -16.47 -7.85
N LEU A 189 -14.88 -17.26 -7.01
CA LEU A 189 -14.75 -17.18 -5.55
C LEU A 189 -13.47 -17.83 -5.01
N HIS A 190 -13.01 -18.94 -5.61
CA HIS A 190 -11.91 -19.75 -5.06
C HIS A 190 -10.52 -19.39 -5.57
N LEU A 191 -10.38 -18.53 -6.58
CA LEU A 191 -9.08 -17.98 -7.01
C LEU A 191 -8.52 -16.95 -6.00
N ARG A 192 -8.56 -17.23 -4.70
CA ARG A 192 -7.90 -16.40 -3.69
C ARG A 192 -6.39 -16.60 -3.83
N ARG A 193 -5.61 -15.51 -3.91
CA ARG A 193 -4.16 -15.54 -4.21
C ARG A 193 -3.34 -16.41 -3.23
N ASP A 194 -3.89 -16.70 -2.05
CA ASP A 194 -3.21 -17.41 -0.96
C ASP A 194 -3.76 -18.82 -0.67
N ASP A 195 -4.93 -19.18 -1.22
CA ASP A 195 -5.51 -20.51 -1.03
C ASP A 195 -5.01 -21.43 -2.14
N PHE A 196 -4.06 -22.28 -1.73
CA PHE A 196 -3.23 -23.23 -2.46
C PHE A 196 -4.01 -24.27 -3.31
N VAL A 197 -4.86 -23.82 -4.23
CA VAL A 197 -5.35 -24.64 -5.33
C VAL A 197 -4.50 -24.24 -6.53
N PRO A 198 -3.56 -25.09 -6.98
CA PRO A 198 -2.76 -24.78 -8.16
C PRO A 198 -3.66 -24.28 -9.29
N ALA A 199 -3.27 -23.25 -10.02
CA ALA A 199 -3.96 -22.79 -11.24
C ALA A 199 -4.41 -23.95 -12.15
N ASN A 200 -3.57 -25.00 -12.22
CA ASN A 200 -3.83 -26.24 -12.94
C ASN A 200 -5.05 -27.02 -12.42
N SER A 201 -5.34 -26.97 -11.13
CA SER A 201 -6.50 -27.60 -10.50
C SER A 201 -7.78 -26.83 -10.80
N VAL A 202 -7.77 -25.50 -10.83
CA VAL A 202 -8.93 -24.67 -11.21
C VAL A 202 -9.27 -24.84 -12.69
N THR A 203 -8.24 -24.76 -13.55
CA THR A 203 -8.35 -25.06 -14.99
C THR A 203 -8.86 -26.49 -15.20
N GLY A 204 -8.35 -27.46 -14.43
CA GLY A 204 -8.80 -28.84 -14.45
C GLY A 204 -10.27 -29.01 -14.04
N ILE A 205 -10.75 -28.25 -13.06
CA ILE A 205 -12.16 -28.23 -12.65
C ILE A 205 -13.05 -27.68 -13.77
N LEU A 206 -12.69 -26.54 -14.37
CA LEU A 206 -13.44 -25.96 -15.50
C LEU A 206 -13.50 -26.92 -16.69
N ARG A 207 -12.34 -27.47 -17.06
CA ARG A 207 -12.22 -28.38 -18.19
C ARG A 207 -12.98 -29.68 -17.95
N ARG A 208 -12.86 -30.27 -16.75
CA ARG A 208 -13.60 -31.49 -16.39
C ARG A 208 -15.10 -31.24 -16.37
N GLY A 209 -15.56 -30.18 -15.72
CA GLY A 209 -16.99 -29.83 -15.70
C GLY A 209 -17.55 -29.63 -17.11
N ARG A 210 -16.82 -28.93 -17.98
CA ARG A 210 -17.21 -28.78 -19.39
C ARG A 210 -17.31 -30.14 -20.10
N LEU A 211 -16.30 -31.01 -19.95
CA LEU A 211 -16.31 -32.34 -20.55
C LEU A 211 -17.45 -33.22 -20.01
N ASP A 212 -17.78 -33.14 -18.73
CA ASP A 212 -18.88 -33.88 -18.13
C ASP A 212 -20.25 -33.40 -18.66
N ILE A 213 -20.40 -32.09 -18.88
CA ILE A 213 -21.59 -31.51 -19.53
C ILE A 213 -21.67 -31.93 -21.01
N GLU A 214 -20.56 -31.89 -21.75
CA GLU A 214 -20.50 -32.29 -23.16
C GLU A 214 -20.77 -33.79 -23.36
N THR A 215 -20.23 -34.64 -22.49
CA THR A 215 -20.46 -36.10 -22.53
C THR A 215 -21.90 -36.45 -22.18
N SER A 216 -22.50 -35.77 -21.18
CA SER A 216 -23.91 -35.90 -20.83
C SER A 216 -24.85 -35.58 -21.99
N ARG A 217 -24.43 -34.66 -22.88
CA ARG A 217 -25.15 -34.32 -24.11
C ARG A 217 -24.97 -35.37 -25.20
N SER A 218 -23.74 -35.84 -25.42
CA SER A 218 -23.42 -36.85 -26.45
C SER A 218 -24.11 -38.20 -26.19
N GLY A 219 -24.16 -38.65 -24.92
CA GLY A 219 -24.76 -39.94 -24.55
C GLY A 219 -26.26 -40.07 -24.84
N ARG A 220 -27.00 -38.97 -25.01
CA ARG A 220 -28.45 -39.00 -25.27
C ARG A 220 -28.83 -39.11 -26.75
N GLY A 221 -27.91 -38.80 -27.67
CA GLY A 221 -28.17 -38.92 -29.11
C GLY A 221 -28.11 -40.35 -29.65
N GLY A 222 -27.73 -41.35 -28.84
CA GLY A 222 -27.32 -42.68 -29.31
C GLY A 222 -28.33 -43.82 -29.14
N THR A 223 -29.52 -43.61 -28.56
CA THR A 223 -30.43 -44.72 -28.16
C THR A 223 -31.77 -44.77 -28.89
N VAL A 224 -31.82 -44.37 -30.17
CA VAL A 224 -32.98 -44.65 -31.04
C VAL A 224 -32.50 -45.19 -32.40
N VAL A 225 -31.96 -46.40 -32.40
CA VAL A 225 -31.89 -47.24 -33.60
C VAL A 225 -32.35 -48.64 -33.23
N GLY A 226 -33.61 -48.93 -33.52
CA GLY A 226 -34.14 -50.28 -33.66
C GLY A 226 -34.95 -50.83 -32.47
N GLN A 227 -36.27 -50.71 -32.56
CA GLN A 227 -37.19 -51.87 -32.62
C GLN A 227 -38.48 -51.47 -33.35
#